data_AF-A0A929US17-F1
#
_entry.id   AF-A0A929US17-F1
#
_cell.length_a   1.000
_cell.length_b   1.000
_cell.length_c   1.000
_cell.angle_alpha   90.00
_cell.angle_beta   90.00
_cell.angle_gamma   90.00
#
_symmetry.space_group_name_H-M   'P 1'
#
loop_
_entity.id
_entity.type
_entity.pdbx_description
1 polymer ?
#
loop_
_entity_poly.entity_id
_entity_poly.type
_entity_poly.pdbx_seq_one_letter_code
_entity_poly.pdbx_strand_id
1 'polypeptide(L)' 'MSFQNNGKLKLLIMVGTRPEIIRLSAVIRKCRKYFDTILAHTGQNYD' A
#
# COMPACT_ATOMS: atom_id res chain seq x y z
N MET A 1 -2.81 10.31 -5.74
CA MET A 1 -2.67 8.84 -5.90
C MET A 1 -3.87 8.33 -6.67
N SER A 2 -3.68 7.67 -7.81
CA SER A 2 -4.76 7.13 -8.64
C SER A 2 -4.46 5.68 -9.01
N PHE A 3 -5.52 4.89 -9.18
CA PHE A 3 -5.42 3.50 -9.65
C PHE A 3 -5.03 3.49 -11.12
N GLN A 4 -4.25 2.49 -11.53
CA GLN A 4 -3.87 2.29 -12.93
C GLN A 4 -5.03 1.80 -13.80
N ASN A 5 -6.13 1.31 -13.20
CA ASN A 5 -7.33 0.83 -13.89
C ASN A 5 -7.03 -0.26 -14.93
N ASN A 6 -6.06 -1.12 -14.64
CA ASN A 6 -5.58 -2.18 -15.53
C ASN A 6 -6.44 -3.47 -15.50
N GLY A 7 -7.70 -3.37 -15.09
CA GLY A 7 -8.62 -4.51 -14.95
C GLY A 7 -8.34 -5.43 -13.76
N LYS A 8 -7.29 -5.20 -12.97
CA LYS A 8 -7.03 -5.94 -11.72
C LYS A 8 -7.88 -5.38 -10.58
N LEU A 9 -8.07 -6.19 -9.54
CA LEU A 9 -8.74 -5.75 -8.31
C LEU A 9 -7.97 -4.56 -7.71
N LYS A 10 -8.72 -3.50 -7.38
CA LYS A 10 -8.19 -2.29 -6.77
C LYS A 10 -7.96 -2.54 -5.29
N LEU A 11 -6.72 -2.37 -4.84
CA LEU A 11 -6.32 -2.59 -3.45
C LEU A 11 -5.71 -1.32 -2.88
N LEU A 12 -6.31 -0.80 -1.81
CA LEU A 12 -5.75 0.30 -1.03
C LEU A 12 -5.16 -0.27 0.26
N ILE A 13 -3.86 -0.08 0.46
CA ILE A 13 -3.16 -0.44 1.69
C ILE A 13 -2.96 0.85 2.48
N MET A 14 -3.59 0.95 3.65
CA MET A 14 -3.46 2.08 4.57
C MET A 14 -2.51 1.68 5.70
N VAL A 15 -1.52 2.53 6.01
CA VAL A 15 -0.50 2.28 7.04
C VAL A 15 -0.31 3.51 7.92
N GLY A 16 -0.29 3.32 9.24
CA GLY A 16 -0.21 4.42 10.21
C GLY A 16 1.21 4.74 10.67
N THR A 17 2.05 3.71 10.84
CA THR A 17 3.37 3.84 11.46
C THR A 17 4.50 3.22 10.64
N ARG A 18 5.75 3.64 10.90
CA ARG A 18 6.95 3.07 10.25
C ARG A 18 7.10 1.56 10.46
N PRO A 19 6.91 0.98 11.66
CA PRO A 19 7.01 -0.46 11.87
C PRO A 19 6.00 -1.27 11.03
N GLU A 20 4.79 -0.74 10.82
CA GLU A 20 3.79 -1.38 9.95
C GLU A 20 4.26 -1.47 8.50
N ILE A 21 4.83 -0.38 7.97
CA ILE A 21 5.36 -0.35 6.60
C ILE A 21 6.48 -1.39 6.42
N ILE A 22 7.40 -1.48 7.39
CA ILE A 22 8.51 -2.44 7.33
C ILE A 22 7.98 -3.88 7.33
N ARG A 23 7.06 -4.20 8.25
CA ARG A 23 6.45 -5.55 8.34
C ARG A 23 5.64 -5.92 7.11
N LEU A 24 4.95 -4.96 6.50
CA LEU A 24 4.10 -5.18 5.33
C LEU A 24 4.86 -5.08 4.00
N SER A 25 6.14 -4.70 3.99
CA SER A 25 6.93 -4.49 2.77
C SER A 25 6.88 -5.70 1.79
N ALA A 26 7.05 -6.92 2.31
CA ALA A 26 6.98 -8.14 1.50
C ALA A 26 5.58 -8.41 0.93
N VAL A 27 4.53 -8.10 1.71
CA VAL A 27 3.13 -8.25 1.30
C VAL A 27 2.78 -7.21 0.24
N ILE A 28 3.13 -5.93 0.44
CA ILE A 28 2.92 -4.85 -0.51
C ILE A 28 3.58 -5.18 -1.85
N ARG A 29 4.80 -5.74 -1.84
CA ARG A 29 5.49 -6.19 -3.06
C ARG A 29 4.71 -7.27 -3.80
N LYS A 30 4.15 -8.24 -3.08
CA LYS A 30 3.33 -9.30 -3.67
C LYS A 30 2.02 -8.73 -4.22
N CYS A 31 1.35 -7.87 -3.45
CA CYS A 31 0.10 -7.21 -3.85
C CYS A 31 0.26 -6.42 -5.15
N ARG A 32 1.35 -5.67 -5.33
CA ARG A 32 1.61 -4.90 -6.58
C ARG A 32 1.70 -5.78 -7.84
N LYS A 33 2.04 -7.07 -7.72
CA LYS A 33 2.06 -8.00 -8.86
C LYS A 33 0.65 -8.42 -9.28
N TYR A 34 -0.21 -8.72 -8.30
CA TYR A 34 -1.51 -9.33 -8.52
C TYR A 34 -2.68 -8.33 -8.55
N PHE A 35 -2.50 -7.16 -7.93
CA PHE A 35 -3.54 -6.16 -7.72
C PHE A 35 -3.06 -4.77 -8.13
N ASP A 36 -4.01 -3.91 -8.53
CA ASP A 36 -3.76 -2.49 -8.71
C ASP A 36 -3.68 -1.84 -7.33
N THR A 37 -2.46 -1.81 -6.79
CA THR A 37 -2.22 -1.52 -5.37
C THR A 37 -1.75 -0.08 -5.17
N ILE A 38 -2.47 0.67 -4.35
CA ILE A 38 -2.04 1.98 -3.82
C ILE A 38 -1.65 1.81 -2.36
N LEU A 39 -0.54 2.41 -1.94
CA LEU A 39 -0.13 2.51 -0.55
C LEU A 39 -0.38 3.93 -0.07
N ALA A 40 -1.33 4.11 0.84
CA ALA A 40 -1.61 5.37 1.52
C ALA A 40 -1.01 5.32 2.93
N HIS A 41 -0.18 6.30 3.26
CA HIS A 41 0.32 6.47 4.61
C HIS A 41 -0.49 7.57 5.28
N THR A 42 -1.12 7.28 6.41
CA THR A 42 -1.93 8.25 7.14
C THR A 42 -1.11 9.21 8.01
N GLY A 43 0.23 9.08 8.00
CA GLY A 43 1.12 10.11 8.52
C GLY A 43 0.94 10.40 10.01
N GLN A 44 0.66 9.40 10.84
CA GLN A 44 0.68 9.59 12.31
C GLN A 44 2.09 9.81 12.88
N ASN A 45 3.12 9.89 12.03
CA ASN A 45 4.48 10.29 12.38
C ASN A 45 4.82 11.66 11.76
N TYR A 46 4.58 12.72 12.53
CA TYR A 46 5.38 13.94 12.53
C TYR A 46 6.23 13.97 13.82
N ASP A 47 6.98 12.88 14.02
CA ASP A 47 8.25 12.82 14.77
C ASP A 47 9.21 11.93 13.97
#